data_AF-A0AA39NKV2-F1
#
_entry.id   AF-A0AA39NKV2-F1
#
_cell.length_a   1.000
_cell.length_b   1.000
_cell.length_c   1.000
_cell.angle_alpha   90.00
_cell.angle_beta   90.00
_cell.angle_gamma   90.00
#
_symmetry.space_group_name_H-M   'P 1'
#
loop_
_entity.id
_entity.type
_entity.pdbx_description
1 polymer ?
#
loop_
_entity_poly.entity_id
_entity_poly.type
_entity_poly.pdbx_seq_one_letter_code
_entity_poly.pdbx_strand_id
1 'polypeptide(L)' 'GVESDCVLMSVQGPGGTNNANFSTPPDGPPGTCRMYIWTLTIPNQDGALQNDIIVHEFTHGITNRLTNGATGRCL' A
#
# COMPACT_ATOMS: atom_id res chain seq x y z
N GLY A 1 -8.58 15.89 -10.47
CA GLY A 1 -8.92 14.57 -9.92
C GLY A 1 -10.20 14.67 -9.13
N VAL A 2 -10.70 13.54 -8.68
CA VAL A 2 -11.76 13.42 -7.67
C VAL A 2 -11.07 13.42 -6.31
N GLU A 3 -11.41 14.39 -5.45
CA GLU A 3 -10.77 14.57 -4.14
C GLU A 3 -11.21 13.48 -3.12
N SER A 4 -10.85 13.66 -1.84
CA SER A 4 -11.19 12.78 -0.71
C SER A 4 -10.55 11.39 -0.76
N ASP A 5 -9.39 11.30 -1.40
CA ASP A 5 -8.75 10.05 -1.80
C ASP A 5 -7.39 9.83 -1.10
N CYS A 6 -7.23 10.37 0.11
CA CYS A 6 -6.01 10.23 0.90
C CYS A 6 -5.65 8.75 1.14
N VAL A 7 -4.36 8.47 1.30
CA VAL A 7 -3.92 7.09 1.58
C VAL A 7 -4.22 6.75 3.04
N LEU A 8 -4.99 5.70 3.27
CA LEU A 8 -5.17 5.08 4.57
C LEU A 8 -4.02 4.11 4.85
N MET A 9 -3.29 4.36 5.94
CA MET A 9 -2.16 3.54 6.36
C MET A 9 -2.55 2.63 7.54
N SER A 10 -2.33 1.32 7.37
CA SER A 10 -2.37 0.35 8.47
C SER A 10 -0.94 -0.11 8.77
N VAL A 11 -0.47 0.19 9.98
CA VAL A 11 0.86 -0.19 10.49
C VAL A 11 0.71 -1.39 11.40
N GLN A 12 1.58 -2.40 11.22
CA GLN A 12 1.52 -3.68 11.93
C GLN A 12 0.12 -4.33 11.85
N GLY A 13 -0.52 -4.20 10.67
CA GLY A 13 -1.91 -4.61 10.50
C GLY A 13 -2.09 -6.12 10.69
N PRO A 14 -3.22 -6.59 11.24
CA PRO A 14 -3.46 -8.01 11.54
C PRO A 14 -3.77 -8.85 10.28
N GLY A 15 -3.78 -8.24 9.09
CA GLY A 15 -4.18 -8.87 7.83
C GLY A 15 -3.17 -9.83 7.22
N GLY A 16 -1.98 -9.98 7.82
CA GLY A 16 -0.94 -10.89 7.34
C GLY A 16 0.39 -10.75 8.10
N THR A 17 1.38 -11.51 7.64
CA THR A 17 2.79 -11.39 8.04
C THR A 17 3.66 -11.56 6.79
N ASN A 18 4.92 -11.14 6.84
CA ASN A 18 5.90 -11.32 5.77
C ASN A 18 5.48 -10.79 4.40
N ASN A 19 4.75 -9.67 4.38
CA ASN A 19 4.26 -9.06 3.16
C ASN A 19 3.85 -7.59 3.41
N ALA A 20 3.42 -6.93 2.35
CA ALA A 20 2.66 -5.69 2.40
C ALA A 20 1.66 -5.71 1.23
N ASN A 21 0.75 -4.73 1.16
CA ASN A 21 -0.06 -4.50 -0.03
C ASN A 21 -0.60 -3.07 -0.09
N PHE A 22 -0.90 -2.64 -1.31
CA PHE A 22 -1.65 -1.45 -1.60
C PHE A 22 -2.91 -1.78 -2.42
N SER A 23 -4.08 -1.36 -1.93
CA SER A 23 -5.32 -1.40 -2.70
C SER A 23 -5.54 -0.05 -3.38
N THR A 24 -5.63 -0.07 -4.72
CA THR A 24 -5.80 1.14 -5.53
C THR A 24 -7.20 1.17 -6.15
N PRO A 25 -8.20 1.79 -5.50
CA PRO A 25 -9.46 2.09 -6.16
C PRO A 25 -9.25 3.15 -7.27
N PRO A 26 -10.26 3.39 -8.12
CA PRO A 26 -10.29 4.57 -8.98
C PRO A 26 -10.07 5.87 -8.21
N ASP A 27 -9.84 6.97 -8.92
CA ASP A 27 -9.76 8.30 -8.30
C ASP A 27 -11.02 8.62 -7.48
N GLY A 28 -10.85 9.25 -6.31
CA GLY A 28 -11.94 9.63 -5.40
C GLY A 28 -11.99 8.83 -4.09
N PRO A 29 -12.15 7.51 -4.10
CA PRO A 29 -12.00 6.71 -2.88
C PRO A 29 -10.54 6.64 -2.41
N PRO A 30 -10.31 6.59 -1.09
CA PRO A 30 -8.96 6.47 -0.53
C PRO A 30 -8.30 5.14 -0.90
N GLY A 31 -7.04 5.19 -1.31
CA GLY A 31 -6.19 4.00 -1.39
C GLY A 31 -5.87 3.46 0.01
N THR A 32 -5.66 2.16 0.14
CA THR A 32 -5.30 1.55 1.44
C THR A 32 -3.97 0.83 1.34
N CYS A 33 -2.99 1.27 2.11
CA CYS A 33 -1.68 0.64 2.24
C CYS A 33 -1.58 -0.08 3.58
N ARG A 34 -1.21 -1.37 3.54
CA ARG A 34 -1.11 -2.24 4.73
C ARG A 34 0.32 -2.76 4.85
N MET A 35 0.94 -2.44 5.98
CA MET A 35 2.27 -2.91 6.35
C MET A 35 2.15 -4.00 7.42
N TYR A 36 2.88 -5.09 7.25
CA TYR A 36 2.85 -6.22 8.17
C TYR A 36 4.18 -6.44 8.88
N ILE A 37 4.11 -7.24 9.95
CA ILE A 37 5.29 -7.73 10.66
C ILE A 37 5.95 -8.86 9.85
N TRP A 38 7.27 -8.82 9.76
CA TRP A 38 8.12 -9.89 9.24
C TRP A 38 8.58 -10.80 10.38
N THR A 39 8.26 -12.08 10.28
CA THR A 39 8.53 -13.12 11.28
C THR A 39 9.68 -14.06 10.88
N LEU A 40 10.54 -13.61 9.96
CA LEU A 40 11.70 -14.37 9.47
C LEU A 40 12.96 -14.25 10.35
N THR A 41 12.95 -13.36 11.35
CA THR A 41 14.08 -13.09 12.22
C THR A 41 13.62 -12.94 13.68
N ILE A 42 14.57 -12.98 14.63
CA ILE A 42 14.31 -12.72 16.06
C ILE A 42 15.22 -11.56 16.49
N PRO A 43 14.67 -10.41 16.94
CA PRO A 43 13.24 -10.10 17.02
C PRO A 43 12.59 -9.96 15.63
N ASN A 44 11.26 -10.08 15.58
CA ASN A 44 10.49 -9.78 14.37
C ASN A 44 10.79 -8.36 13.88
N GLN A 45 10.81 -8.17 12.55
CA GLN A 45 11.06 -6.88 11.93
C GLN A 45 9.75 -6.21 11.53
N ASP A 46 9.67 -4.90 11.73
CA ASP A 46 8.52 -4.11 11.30
C ASP A 46 8.73 -3.59 9.88
N GLY A 47 7.92 -4.07 8.94
CA GLY A 47 8.00 -3.63 7.54
C GLY A 47 7.73 -2.14 7.36
N ALA A 48 7.03 -1.49 8.31
CA ALA A 48 6.80 -0.04 8.26
C ALA A 48 8.08 0.79 8.46
N LEU A 49 9.16 0.20 8.98
CA LEU A 49 10.47 0.85 9.13
C LEU A 49 11.38 0.64 7.91
N GLN A 50 10.92 -0.11 6.91
CA GLN A 50 11.67 -0.41 5.69
C GLN A 50 11.16 0.47 4.54
N ASN A 51 11.97 1.47 4.18
CA ASN A 51 11.59 2.49 3.18
C ASN A 51 11.33 1.90 1.79
N ASP A 52 12.06 0.85 1.41
CA ASP A 52 11.88 0.17 0.13
C ASP A 52 10.48 -0.45 0.01
N ILE A 53 9.97 -1.05 1.10
CA ILE A 53 8.63 -1.65 1.11
C ILE A 53 7.54 -0.57 0.99
N ILE A 54 7.59 0.48 1.81
CA ILE A 54 6.54 1.52 1.75
C ILE A 54 6.54 2.26 0.40
N VAL A 55 7.72 2.52 -0.18
CA VAL A 55 7.83 3.14 -1.50
C VAL A 55 7.31 2.19 -2.60
N HIS A 56 7.59 0.89 -2.50
CA HIS A 56 7.05 -0.11 -3.42
C HIS A 56 5.52 -0.09 -3.42
N GLU A 57 4.90 -0.18 -2.25
CA GLU A 57 3.44 -0.21 -2.12
C GLU A 57 2.80 1.08 -2.63
N PHE A 58 3.36 2.24 -2.30
CA PHE A 58 2.86 3.51 -2.84
C PHE A 58 3.00 3.58 -4.37
N THR A 59 4.02 2.92 -4.94
CA THR A 59 4.20 2.85 -6.40
C THR A 59 3.12 2.02 -7.08
N HIS A 60 2.52 1.02 -6.41
CA HIS A 60 1.28 0.40 -6.91
C HIS A 60 0.16 1.43 -7.06
N GLY A 61 -0.05 2.29 -6.05
CA GLY A 61 -1.04 3.37 -6.10
C GLY A 61 -0.79 4.34 -7.25
N ILE A 62 0.45 4.80 -7.41
CA ILE A 62 0.86 5.71 -8.48
C ILE A 62 0.62 5.08 -9.85
N THR A 63 1.14 3.87 -10.09
CA THR A 63 1.09 3.24 -11.41
C THR A 63 -0.34 2.86 -11.80
N ASN A 64 -1.14 2.34 -10.87
CA ASN A 64 -2.55 2.01 -11.11
C ASN A 64 -3.41 3.25 -11.40
N ARG A 65 -3.12 4.40 -10.79
CA ARG A 65 -3.85 5.64 -11.08
C ARG A 65 -3.34 6.37 -12.32
N LEU A 66 -2.05 6.36 -12.62
CA LEU A 66 -1.54 7.02 -13.82
C LEU A 66 -1.79 6.20 -15.09
N THR A 67 -1.84 4.87 -14.98
CA THR A 67 -2.07 4.00 -16.14
C THR A 67 -3.53 4.05 -16.55
N ASN A 68 -3.78 4.53 -17.78
CA ASN A 68 -5.09 4.57 -18.41
C ASN A 68 -6.16 5.36 -17.63
N GLY A 69 -5.80 6.55 -17.12
CA GLY A 69 -6.77 7.55 -16.68
C GLY A 69 -7.43 7.28 -15.33
N ALA A 70 -6.66 6.87 -14.32
CA ALA A 70 -7.09 6.78 -12.92
C ALA A 70 -8.24 5.81 -12.64
N THR A 71 -8.36 4.76 -13.45
CA THR A 71 -9.35 3.69 -13.27
C THR A 71 -8.93 2.64 -12.22
N GLY A 72 -7.62 2.49 -11.96
CA GLY A 72 -7.10 1.48 -11.04
C GLY A 72 -7.32 0.02 -11.50
N ARG A 73 -7.52 -0.21 -12.81
CA ARG A 73 -7.89 -1.53 -13.37
C ARG A 73 -6.91 -2.08 -14.41
N CYS A 74 -5.83 -1.37 -14.67
CA CYS A 74 -4.96 -1.64 -15.81
C CYS A 74 -3.64 -2.30 -15.44
N LEU A 75 -3.40 -2.55 -14.14
CA LEU A 75 -2.30 -3.31 -13.55
C LEU A 75 -2.80 -3.97 -12.24
#